data_AF-A0A6J4YR35-F1
#
_entry.id   AF-A0A6J4YR35-F1
#
_cell.length_a   1.000
_cell.length_b   1.000
_cell.length_c   1.000
_cell.angle_alpha   90.00
_cell.angle_beta   90.00
_cell.angle_gamma   90.00
#
_symmetry.space_group_name_H-M   'P 1'
#
loop_
_entity.id
_entity.type
_entity.pdbx_description
1 polymer ?
#
loop_
_entity_poly.entity_id
_entity_poly.type
_entity_poly.pdbx_seq_one_letter_code
_entity_poly.pdbx_strand_id
1 'polypeptide(L)'
;MENWIPFAEGEYLVDQALLVADNRNAMCVEDVIVEVYADRQGRRYLKGRGRIHNILMVELLDDSDDLDMLLDFGDEYKYLLKVPNLQSGKVFAPDVKSVLQFTLRTAWQQLPQDEYRLLLSQLRVLS
;
A
#
# COMPACT_ATOMS: atom_id res chain seq x y z
N MET A 1 15.68 14.12 -1.55
CA MET A 1 14.52 13.51 -0.84
C MET A 1 13.94 14.55 0.13
N GLU A 2 13.56 15.74 -0.34
CA GLU A 2 12.93 16.74 0.53
C GLU A 2 11.47 16.90 0.08
N ASN A 3 10.55 16.71 1.04
CA ASN A 3 9.10 16.94 0.92
C ASN A 3 8.28 16.06 -0.04
N TRP A 4 8.52 14.75 -0.07
CA TRP A 4 7.57 13.84 -0.73
C TRP A 4 6.34 13.52 0.12
N ILE A 5 6.37 13.77 1.44
CA ILE A 5 5.28 13.39 2.36
C ILE A 5 4.43 14.63 2.69
N PRO A 6 3.23 14.81 2.09
CA PRO A 6 2.31 15.93 2.31
C PRO A 6 1.59 15.93 3.67
N PHE A 7 1.58 14.81 4.40
CA PHE A 7 0.92 14.73 5.70
C PHE A 7 1.78 15.28 6.82
N ALA A 8 1.20 15.75 7.92
CA ALA A 8 1.93 16.09 9.15
C ALA A 8 2.46 14.81 9.84
N GLU A 9 3.25 14.96 10.90
CA GLU A 9 3.63 13.79 11.71
C GLU A 9 2.40 13.25 12.44
N GLY A 10 2.26 11.92 12.49
CA GLY A 10 1.10 11.26 13.09
C GLY A 10 0.79 9.90 12.47
N GLU A 11 -0.25 9.25 13.00
CA GLU A 11 -0.83 8.04 12.44
C GLU A 11 -2.12 8.38 11.68
N TYR A 12 -2.25 7.82 10.48
CA TYR A 12 -3.36 8.03 9.56
C TYR A 12 -4.01 6.68 9.24
N LEU A 13 -5.33 6.62 9.40
CA LEU A 13 -6.11 5.49 8.93
C LEU A 13 -6.26 5.56 7.41
N VAL A 14 -6.20 4.41 6.76
CA VAL A 14 -6.46 4.26 5.33
C VAL A 14 -7.78 3.53 5.18
N ASP A 15 -8.73 4.16 4.48
CA ASP A 15 -10.07 3.63 4.25
C ASP A 15 -10.04 2.40 3.32
N GLN A 16 -9.17 2.44 2.30
CA GLN A 16 -8.96 1.33 1.39
C GLN A 16 -7.50 1.24 0.94
N ALA A 17 -6.95 0.03 0.96
CA ALA A 17 -5.63 -0.26 0.43
C ALA A 17 -5.65 -1.51 -0.45
N LEU A 18 -5.00 -1.44 -1.61
CA LEU A 18 -4.83 -2.56 -2.51
C LEU A 18 -3.36 -2.72 -2.89
N LEU A 19 -2.87 -3.96 -2.91
CA LEU A 19 -1.69 -4.33 -3.69
C LEU A 19 -2.12 -4.67 -5.10
N VAL A 20 -1.35 -4.22 -6.10
CA VAL A 20 -1.69 -4.34 -7.53
C VAL A 20 -0.49 -4.86 -8.30
N ALA A 21 -0.67 -5.97 -9.01
CA ALA A 21 0.29 -6.51 -9.95
C ALA A 21 0.16 -5.83 -11.33
N ASP A 22 1.19 -5.96 -12.17
CA ASP A 22 1.22 -5.38 -13.52
C ASP A 22 0.10 -5.90 -14.44
N ASN A 23 -0.34 -7.14 -14.23
CA ASN A 23 -1.44 -7.78 -14.94
C ASN A 23 -2.83 -7.36 -14.46
N ARG A 24 -2.91 -6.38 -13.53
CA ARG A 24 -4.13 -5.83 -12.92
C ARG A 24 -4.85 -6.77 -11.95
N ASN A 25 -4.26 -7.91 -11.60
CA ASN A 25 -4.68 -8.61 -10.40
C ASN A 25 -4.38 -7.73 -9.19
N ALA A 26 -5.26 -7.78 -8.19
CA ALA A 26 -5.11 -7.00 -6.99
C ALA A 26 -5.62 -7.76 -5.77
N MET A 27 -5.09 -7.43 -4.60
CA MET A 27 -5.61 -7.93 -3.33
C MET A 27 -5.79 -6.79 -2.33
N CYS A 28 -6.79 -6.91 -1.47
CA CYS A 28 -7.00 -5.96 -0.38
C CYS A 28 -5.94 -6.13 0.71
N VAL A 29 -5.52 -5.00 1.27
CA VAL A 29 -4.77 -4.94 2.53
C VAL A 29 -5.68 -4.34 3.58
N GLU A 30 -5.92 -5.07 4.66
CA GLU A 30 -6.85 -4.70 5.71
C GLU A 30 -6.18 -3.88 6.82
N ASP A 31 -6.97 -3.06 7.52
CA ASP A 31 -6.57 -2.30 8.71
C ASP A 31 -5.26 -1.52 8.51
N VAL A 32 -5.15 -0.86 7.35
CA VAL A 32 -3.94 -0.14 7.00
C VAL A 32 -3.83 1.14 7.82
N ILE A 33 -2.68 1.28 8.47
CA ILE A 33 -2.26 2.48 9.19
C ILE A 33 -0.96 2.95 8.57
N VAL A 34 -0.89 4.26 8.29
CA VAL A 34 0.32 4.94 7.83
C VAL A 34 0.81 5.88 8.92
N GLU A 35 2.06 5.69 9.34
CA GLU A 35 2.76 6.54 10.29
C GLU A 35 3.74 7.45 9.55
N VAL A 36 3.65 8.75 9.83
CA VAL A 36 4.59 9.77 9.37
C VAL A 36 5.35 10.30 10.58
N TYR A 37 6.67 10.27 10.52
CA TYR A 37 7.54 10.70 11.61
C TYR A 37 8.81 11.37 11.10
N ALA A 38 9.43 12.21 11.90
CA ALA A 38 10.75 12.77 11.64
C ALA A 38 11.85 12.07 12.45
N ASP A 39 13.05 11.91 11.87
CA ASP A 39 14.23 11.54 12.64
C ASP A 39 14.84 12.75 13.39
N ARG A 40 15.91 12.50 14.16
CA ARG A 40 16.63 13.56 14.90
C ARG A 40 17.24 14.65 14.02
N GLN A 41 17.38 14.42 12.72
CA GLN A 41 17.87 15.39 11.74
C GLN A 41 16.71 16.14 11.04
N GLY A 42 15.46 15.88 11.44
CA GLY A 42 14.26 16.48 10.84
C GLY A 42 13.87 15.84 9.51
N ARG A 43 14.49 14.72 9.12
CA ARG A 43 14.12 14.02 7.87
C ARG A 43 12.84 13.24 8.09
N ARG A 44 11.89 13.38 7.16
CA ARG A 44 10.57 12.76 7.27
C ARG A 44 10.57 11.38 6.63
N TYR A 45 9.94 10.43 7.31
CA TYR A 45 9.78 9.05 6.88
C TYR A 45 8.31 8.67 6.94
N LEU A 46 7.97 7.65 6.15
CA LEU A 46 6.67 7.02 6.13
C LEU A 46 6.86 5.51 6.31
N LYS A 47 6.09 4.94 7.24
CA LYS A 47 5.95 3.51 7.40
C LYS A 47 4.47 3.16 7.41
N GLY A 48 4.09 2.14 6.66
CA GLY A 48 2.76 1.57 6.71
C GLY A 48 2.75 0.19 7.34
N ARG A 49 1.63 -0.18 7.93
CA ARG A 49 1.32 -1.55 8.34
C ARG A 49 -0.13 -1.89 8.01
N GLY A 50 -0.41 -3.14 7.70
CA GLY A 50 -1.75 -3.69 7.50
C GLY A 50 -1.75 -5.20 7.62
N ARG A 51 -2.87 -5.83 7.26
CA ARG A 51 -3.04 -7.29 7.26
C ARG A 51 -3.35 -7.79 5.86
N ILE A 52 -2.72 -8.91 5.49
CA ILE A 52 -2.95 -9.58 4.20
C ILE A 52 -3.31 -11.03 4.40
N HIS A 53 -4.08 -11.58 3.45
CA HIS A 53 -4.27 -13.02 3.30
C HIS A 53 -3.08 -13.61 2.56
N ASN A 54 -2.32 -14.49 3.21
CA ASN A 54 -1.08 -14.99 2.63
C ASN A 54 -1.27 -15.81 1.36
N ILE A 55 -2.39 -16.52 1.22
CA ILE A 55 -2.70 -17.27 0.00
C ILE A 55 -2.89 -16.35 -1.21
N LEU A 56 -3.58 -15.22 -1.03
CA LEU A 56 -3.79 -14.22 -2.10
C LEU A 56 -2.50 -13.49 -2.46
N MET A 57 -1.62 -13.27 -1.47
CA MET A 57 -0.29 -12.69 -1.72
C MET A 57 0.57 -13.61 -2.58
N VAL A 58 0.52 -14.93 -2.34
CA VAL A 58 1.24 -15.90 -3.17
C VAL A 58 0.70 -15.89 -4.59
N GLU A 59 -0.62 -15.95 -4.76
CA GLU A 59 -1.25 -15.88 -6.08
C GLU A 59 -0.90 -14.58 -6.82
N LEU A 60 -0.85 -13.46 -6.10
CA LEU A 60 -0.48 -12.16 -6.69
C LEU A 60 1.00 -12.12 -7.13
N LEU A 61 1.90 -12.75 -6.36
CA LEU A 61 3.33 -12.81 -6.65
C LEU A 61 3.71 -13.84 -7.72
N ASP A 62 2.87 -14.86 -7.98
CA ASP A 62 3.10 -15.83 -9.06
C ASP A 62 3.13 -15.13 -10.43
N ASP A 63 2.42 -14.01 -10.58
CA ASP A 63 2.35 -13.23 -11.81
C ASP A 63 3.42 -12.12 -11.89
N SER A 64 3.81 -11.52 -10.76
CA SER A 64 4.73 -10.38 -10.71
C SER A 64 5.42 -10.20 -9.36
N ASP A 65 6.75 -10.02 -9.37
CA ASP A 65 7.53 -9.73 -8.16
C ASP A 65 7.39 -8.26 -7.70
N ASP A 66 7.02 -7.37 -8.62
CA ASP A 66 6.91 -5.93 -8.36
C ASP A 66 5.43 -5.54 -8.24
N LEU A 67 5.02 -5.23 -7.00
CA LEU A 67 3.64 -4.83 -6.70
C LEU A 67 3.57 -3.33 -6.44
N ASP A 68 2.62 -2.66 -7.06
CA ASP A 68 2.23 -1.31 -6.69
C ASP A 68 1.23 -1.34 -5.51
N MET A 69 1.09 -0.22 -4.80
CA MET A 69 0.09 -0.08 -3.74
C MET A 69 -0.76 1.16 -3.95
N LEU A 70 -2.08 0.97 -4.00
CA LEU A 70 -3.08 2.03 -4.02
C LEU A 70 -3.58 2.27 -2.60
N LEU A 71 -3.63 3.54 -2.19
CA LEU A 71 -4.12 3.98 -0.88
C LEU A 71 -5.22 5.03 -1.05
N ASP A 72 -6.29 4.87 -0.29
CA ASP A 72 -7.40 5.81 -0.14
C ASP A 72 -7.50 6.25 1.32
N PHE A 73 -7.24 7.52 1.60
CA PHE A 73 -7.38 8.13 2.94
C PHE A 73 -8.70 8.91 3.11
N GLY A 74 -9.67 8.71 2.20
CA GLY A 74 -10.89 9.51 2.12
C GLY A 74 -10.79 10.68 1.14
N ASP A 75 -11.94 11.26 0.78
CA ASP A 75 -12.09 12.47 -0.02
C ASP A 75 -11.16 12.56 -1.26
N GLU A 76 -10.29 13.56 -1.36
CA GLU A 76 -9.31 13.76 -2.43
C GLU A 76 -7.95 13.07 -2.21
N TYR A 77 -7.76 12.41 -1.07
CA TYR A 77 -6.47 11.85 -0.66
C TYR A 77 -6.31 10.43 -1.21
N LYS A 78 -5.99 10.33 -2.51
CA LYS A 78 -5.70 9.07 -3.20
C LYS A 78 -4.23 9.02 -3.60
N TYR A 79 -3.56 7.92 -3.30
CA TYR A 79 -2.13 7.79 -3.55
C TYR A 79 -1.76 6.46 -4.19
N LEU A 80 -0.76 6.53 -5.06
CA LEU A 80 -0.08 5.39 -5.65
C LEU A 80 1.36 5.34 -5.13
N LEU A 81 1.72 4.21 -4.54
CA LEU A 81 3.07 3.88 -4.15
C LEU A 81 3.61 2.92 -5.21
N LYS A 82 4.56 3.40 -6.01
CA LYS A 82 5.22 2.57 -7.01
C LYS A 82 6.24 1.66 -6.36
N VAL A 83 6.03 0.35 -6.46
CA VAL A 83 6.95 -0.71 -5.97
C VAL A 83 7.51 -0.38 -4.57
N PRO A 84 6.65 -0.24 -3.53
CA PRO A 84 7.11 0.02 -2.17
C PRO A 84 7.93 -1.17 -1.66
N ASN A 85 8.78 -0.94 -0.65
CA ASN A 85 9.45 -2.07 0.00
C ASN A 85 8.44 -2.78 0.90
N LEU A 86 8.10 -4.03 0.56
CA LEU A 86 7.16 -4.86 1.31
C LEU A 86 7.90 -5.83 2.23
N GLN A 87 7.40 -5.99 3.45
CA GLN A 87 7.86 -6.99 4.41
C GLN A 87 6.65 -7.68 5.03
N SER A 88 6.54 -9.00 4.85
CA SER A 88 5.47 -9.81 5.45
C SER A 88 6.04 -10.95 6.29
N GLY A 89 5.26 -11.40 7.27
CA GLY A 89 5.57 -12.60 8.05
C GLY A 89 5.59 -13.87 7.18
N LYS A 90 6.55 -14.77 7.42
CA LYS A 90 6.78 -15.98 6.61
C LYS A 90 5.80 -17.15 6.86
N VAL A 91 4.61 -16.90 7.40
CA VAL A 91 3.70 -17.98 7.84
C VAL A 91 2.69 -18.31 6.76
N PHE A 92 3.01 -19.24 5.87
CA PHE A 92 2.12 -19.65 4.77
C PHE A 92 1.17 -20.75 5.23
N ALA A 93 0.02 -20.37 5.80
CA ALA A 93 -1.10 -21.27 6.04
C ALA A 93 -2.40 -20.64 5.49
N PRO A 94 -3.35 -21.44 4.96
CA PRO A 94 -4.49 -20.93 4.20
C PRO A 94 -5.35 -19.89 4.95
N ASP A 95 -5.49 -20.08 6.26
CA ASP A 95 -6.35 -19.25 7.11
C ASP A 95 -5.57 -18.19 7.91
N VAL A 96 -4.29 -17.97 7.59
CA VAL A 96 -3.45 -17.04 8.34
C VAL A 96 -3.39 -15.69 7.63
N LYS A 97 -3.89 -14.67 8.33
CA LYS A 97 -3.56 -13.28 8.04
C LYS A 97 -2.20 -12.95 8.62
N SER A 98 -1.34 -12.30 7.85
CA SER A 98 -0.05 -11.80 8.34
C SER A 98 0.00 -10.29 8.30
N VAL A 99 0.82 -9.72 9.19
CA VAL A 99 1.15 -8.31 9.15
C VAL A 99 2.02 -8.05 7.92
N LEU A 100 1.57 -7.14 7.06
CA LEU A 100 2.36 -6.53 6.01
C LEU A 100 2.87 -5.18 6.52
N GLN A 101 4.17 -4.95 6.41
CA GLN A 101 4.79 -3.64 6.60
C GLN A 101 5.27 -3.12 5.25
N PHE A 102 5.17 -1.81 5.05
CA PHE A 102 5.67 -1.18 3.83
C PHE A 102 6.38 0.15 4.09
N THR A 103 7.33 0.49 3.23
CA THR A 103 7.99 1.81 3.21
C THR A 103 8.14 2.33 1.78
N LEU A 104 8.27 3.65 1.64
CA LEU A 104 8.47 4.29 0.36
C LEU A 104 9.83 3.91 -0.24
N ARG A 105 9.83 3.50 -1.51
CA ARG A 105 11.03 3.43 -2.35
C ARG A 105 11.20 4.70 -3.18
N THR A 106 10.09 5.24 -3.65
CA THR A 106 9.97 6.48 -4.43
C THR A 106 8.95 7.41 -3.79
N ALA A 107 8.83 8.64 -4.28
CA ALA A 107 7.74 9.52 -3.90
C ALA A 107 6.39 8.84 -4.23
N TRP A 108 5.46 8.78 -3.27
CA TRP A 108 4.08 8.44 -3.62
C TRP A 108 3.49 9.51 -4.53
N GLN A 109 2.65 9.08 -5.45
CA GLN A 109 1.99 9.95 -6.41
C GLN A 109 0.56 10.17 -5.94
N GLN A 110 0.17 11.43 -5.71
CA GLN A 110 -1.24 11.74 -5.52
C GLN A 110 -1.98 11.54 -6.85
N LEU A 111 -3.11 10.84 -6.79
CA LEU A 111 -3.98 10.59 -7.93
C LEU A 111 -5.23 11.46 -7.83
N PRO A 112 -5.68 12.08 -8.94
CA PRO A 112 -7.03 12.61 -9.01
C PRO A 112 -8.07 11.52 -8.75
N GLN A 113 -9.19 11.89 -8.13
CA GLN A 113 -10.23 10.94 -7.73
C GLN A 113 -10.78 10.12 -8.92
N ASP A 114 -10.97 10.75 -10.08
CA ASP A 114 -11.48 10.08 -11.28
C ASP A 114 -10.47 9.08 -11.85
N GLU A 115 -9.17 9.40 -11.79
CA GLU A 115 -8.10 8.49 -12.22
C GLU A 115 -8.03 7.27 -11.28
N TYR A 116 -8.13 7.49 -9.97
CA TYR A 116 -8.17 6.42 -8.98
C TYR A 116 -9.35 5.47 -9.22
N ARG A 117 -10.56 6.02 -9.44
CA ARG A 117 -11.76 5.24 -9.74
C ARG A 117 -11.64 4.47 -11.05
N LEU A 118 -11.06 5.09 -12.08
CA LEU A 118 -10.80 4.43 -13.35
C LEU A 118 -9.84 3.26 -13.17
N LEU A 119 -8.76 3.42 -12.40
CA LEU A 119 -7.84 2.34 -12.08
C LEU A 119 -8.56 1.20 -11.36
N LEU A 120 -9.32 1.50 -10.30
CA LEU A 120 -10.09 0.48 -9.57
C LEU A 120 -11.02 -0.33 -10.48
N SER A 121 -11.70 0.34 -11.43
CA SER A 121 -12.63 -0.33 -12.36
C SER A 121 -11.97 -1.33 -13.30
N GLN A 122 -10.64 -1.26 -13.45
CA GLN A 122 -9.86 -2.13 -14.32
C GLN A 122 -9.19 -3.28 -13.57
N LEU A 123 -9.26 -3.30 -12.24
CA LEU A 123 -8.61 -4.32 -11.41
C LEU A 123 -9.47 -5.57 -11.32
N ARG A 124 -8.81 -6.72 -11.32
CA ARG A 124 -9.38 -7.99 -10.89
C ARG A 124 -8.99 -8.23 -9.44
N VAL A 125 -9.91 -7.96 -8.53
CA VAL A 125 -9.68 -8.19 -7.10
C VAL A 125 -9.82 -9.68 -6.79
N LEU A 126 -8.75 -10.28 -6.26
CA LEU A 126 -8.70 -11.66 -5.80
C LEU A 126 -9.45 -11.79 -4.47
N SER A 127 -10.12 -12.92 -4.25
CA SER A 127 -10.99 -13.19 -3.11
C SER A 127 -10.88 -14.63 -2.62
#